data_AF-A0A9E8MV15-F1
#
_entry.id   AF-A0A9E8MV15-F1
#
_cell.length_a   1.000
_cell.length_b   1.000
_cell.length_c   1.000
_cell.angle_alpha   90.00
_cell.angle_beta   90.00
_cell.angle_gamma   90.00
#
_symmetry.space_group_name_H-M   'P 1'
#
loop_
_entity.id
_entity.type
_entity.pdbx_description
1 polymer ?
#
loop_
_entity_poly.entity_id
_entity_poly.type
_entity_poly.pdbx_seq_one_letter_code
_entity_poly.pdbx_strand_id
1 'polypeptide(L)'
;MEHLRDGNNPGMQMFLWDTNGSPLTVNSGGPLVGEITAVSPAAGAGNNITGPSGTPVTADLAVIIDDNIGQPTSTDPNDGCNAVINAANLNGKIAVIRRGACNFTSKIQAAQDAGAVAVIMVNHNNPTNDPAYTEYVNMSGETMPPFTIPSLFINNADGEQLITALQNSEVINATIFRPLVDGSLDNEIVAHEYGHGISNRLAGGPSNSNCLGNAEQMGEGWSDWFGMMITMKATDLGTDARGFVTYSTSQPLDGLGIRPAPYSTDTSVNSLTYASTNDDTNISQPHGIGTVWATILWDLTWKYIEKYGFDSDVYNGTGGNNKIMQLVLDGLKLQACGAGFVEGRDALLAADTALSNGEDQCMIWEAFIDRGVGLNASQGTFGSRTDQVQDFTAPASSDPSLQNCTSLSVDKFKASNYSIFPNPTNNILNINVKKSFGEVNITLTDINGRVVLNTTKILNDNATLNIGALQSGMYILTIKGEGINTNDKILKN
;
A
#
# COMPACT_ATOMS: atom_id res chain seq x y z
N MET A 1 16.20 -0.80 -7.04
CA MET A 1 15.63 -2.10 -7.42
C MET A 1 16.31 -2.59 -8.67
N GLU A 2 16.70 -3.86 -8.69
CA GLU A 2 17.68 -4.43 -9.63
C GLU A 2 17.06 -4.73 -11.00
N HIS A 3 17.80 -4.46 -12.07
CA HIS A 3 17.41 -4.85 -13.42
C HIS A 3 17.70 -6.34 -13.61
N LEU A 4 16.66 -7.18 -13.57
CA LEU A 4 16.70 -8.53 -14.10
C LEU A 4 16.85 -8.46 -15.63
N ARG A 5 18.07 -8.24 -16.12
CA ARG A 5 18.36 -8.35 -17.56
C ARG A 5 18.43 -9.83 -17.93
N ASP A 6 17.53 -10.26 -18.81
CA ASP A 6 17.54 -11.60 -19.38
C ASP A 6 18.90 -11.95 -19.98
N GLY A 7 19.31 -13.22 -19.81
CA GLY A 7 20.60 -13.74 -20.28
C GLY A 7 21.75 -13.68 -19.25
N ASN A 8 21.52 -13.13 -18.06
CA ASN A 8 22.44 -13.20 -16.92
C ASN A 8 21.84 -14.01 -15.76
N ASN A 9 22.69 -14.46 -14.83
CA ASN A 9 22.20 -15.02 -13.57
C ASN A 9 21.36 -13.95 -12.84
N PRO A 10 20.12 -14.24 -12.45
CA PRO A 10 19.31 -13.27 -11.72
C PRO A 10 19.96 -12.93 -10.38
N GLY A 11 20.14 -11.64 -10.12
CA GLY A 11 20.54 -11.08 -8.84
C GLY A 11 19.31 -10.53 -8.12
N MET A 12 19.31 -10.62 -6.80
CA MET A 12 18.45 -9.83 -5.94
C MET A 12 19.34 -9.15 -4.92
N GLN A 13 19.55 -7.85 -5.09
CA GLN A 13 20.32 -7.00 -4.21
C GLN A 13 19.38 -6.23 -3.29
N MET A 14 19.50 -6.50 -1.99
CA MET A 14 18.84 -5.69 -0.97
C MET A 14 19.67 -4.46 -0.64
N PHE A 15 18.99 -3.39 -0.30
CA PHE A 15 19.61 -2.09 0.02
C PHE A 15 19.32 -1.70 1.46
N LEU A 16 20.16 -0.80 1.96
CA LEU A 16 19.90 -0.06 3.17
C LEU A 16 18.86 1.02 2.88
N TRP A 17 17.89 1.16 3.78
CA TRP A 17 16.79 2.13 3.70
C TRP A 17 17.00 3.26 4.67
N ASP A 18 16.70 4.46 4.21
CA ASP A 18 16.58 5.64 5.04
C ASP A 18 15.36 5.50 5.95
N THR A 19 15.53 5.75 7.25
CA THR A 19 14.40 5.84 8.18
C THR A 19 13.60 7.12 7.95
N ASN A 20 12.28 7.08 8.18
CA ASN A 20 11.49 8.29 8.33
C ASN A 20 12.00 9.10 9.53
N GLY A 21 11.98 10.43 9.40
CA GLY A 21 12.46 11.35 10.42
C GLY A 21 13.46 12.35 9.88
N SER A 22 13.64 13.44 10.62
CA SER A 22 14.60 14.45 10.22
C SER A 22 16.03 13.99 10.51
N PRO A 23 16.97 14.14 9.56
CA PRO A 23 18.37 13.80 9.78
C PRO A 23 19.14 14.85 10.58
N LEU A 24 18.50 15.95 11.00
CA LEU A 24 19.12 17.04 11.75
C LEU A 24 18.50 17.19 13.13
N THR A 25 19.35 17.19 14.16
CA THR A 25 18.99 17.54 15.53
C THR A 25 19.88 18.69 16.02
N VAL A 26 19.28 19.75 16.57
CA VAL A 26 20.02 20.76 17.35
C VAL A 26 20.05 20.30 18.80
N ASN A 27 21.25 20.00 19.29
CA ASN A 27 21.47 19.43 20.61
C ASN A 27 21.38 20.48 21.72
N SER A 28 21.93 21.68 21.47
CA SER A 28 21.99 22.75 22.49
C SER A 28 22.37 24.12 21.91
N GLY A 29 22.13 25.16 22.70
CA GLY A 29 22.85 26.44 22.62
C GLY A 29 22.32 27.46 21.61
N GLY A 30 21.19 27.20 20.97
CA GLY A 30 20.51 28.13 20.09
C GLY A 30 18.99 27.89 20.03
N PRO A 31 18.27 28.56 19.11
CA PRO A 31 16.87 28.27 18.86
C PRO A 31 16.70 26.84 18.30
N LEU A 32 15.46 26.33 18.33
CA LEU A 32 15.09 25.07 17.68
C LEU A 32 15.79 23.81 18.26
N VAL A 33 16.13 23.79 19.56
CA VAL A 33 16.64 22.57 20.23
C VAL A 33 15.65 21.42 20.03
N GLY A 34 16.13 20.31 19.46
CA GLY A 34 15.32 19.17 19.03
C GLY A 34 15.55 18.81 17.56
N GLU A 35 14.70 17.92 17.04
CA GLU A 35 14.69 17.57 15.61
C GLU A 35 14.16 18.75 14.79
N ILE A 36 14.86 19.10 13.71
CA ILE A 36 14.47 20.18 12.78
C ILE A 36 14.29 19.55 11.41
N THR A 37 13.14 19.71 10.76
CA THR A 37 12.89 19.18 9.41
C THR A 37 14.01 19.55 8.43
N ALA A 38 14.67 18.53 7.89
CA ALA A 38 15.74 18.67 6.92
C ALA A 38 15.61 17.60 5.82
N VAL A 39 16.01 17.96 4.61
CA VAL A 39 15.91 17.10 3.43
C VAL A 39 17.31 16.71 2.96
N SER A 40 17.47 15.42 2.66
CA SER A 40 18.69 14.86 2.08
C SER A 40 18.88 15.33 0.62
N PRO A 41 20.12 15.34 0.11
CA PRO A 41 20.38 15.54 -1.32
C PRO A 41 19.62 14.52 -2.18
N ALA A 42 19.41 14.84 -3.47
CA ALA A 42 18.72 13.95 -4.40
C ALA A 42 19.42 12.59 -4.53
N ALA A 43 18.66 11.49 -4.63
CA ALA A 43 19.23 10.19 -4.98
C ALA A 43 19.19 9.98 -6.51
N GLY A 44 20.21 9.30 -7.08
CA GLY A 44 20.20 8.86 -8.48
C GLY A 44 21.38 9.32 -9.32
N ALA A 45 21.37 8.92 -10.59
CA ALA A 45 22.40 9.30 -11.56
C ALA A 45 22.40 10.82 -11.81
N GLY A 46 23.58 11.45 -11.93
CA GLY A 46 23.66 12.91 -12.03
C GLY A 46 23.81 13.62 -10.69
N ASN A 47 23.92 12.90 -9.56
CA ASN A 47 24.19 13.49 -8.25
C ASN A 47 25.19 12.65 -7.45
N ASN A 48 26.19 13.32 -6.86
CA ASN A 48 27.07 12.71 -5.87
C ASN A 48 27.31 13.59 -4.63
N ILE A 49 26.41 14.55 -4.37
CA ILE A 49 26.37 15.24 -3.10
C ILE A 49 26.10 14.20 -2.00
N THR A 50 27.04 14.09 -1.06
CA THR A 50 26.96 13.13 0.05
C THR A 50 25.89 13.60 1.04
N GLY A 51 24.88 12.76 1.29
CA GLY A 51 23.87 13.01 2.33
C GLY A 51 24.31 12.50 3.71
N PRO A 52 23.45 12.67 4.73
CA PRO A 52 23.62 12.01 6.02
C PRO A 52 23.76 10.50 5.89
N SER A 53 24.41 9.87 6.87
CA SER A 53 24.59 8.42 6.90
C SER A 53 24.36 7.85 8.29
N GLY A 54 24.49 6.52 8.41
CA GLY A 54 24.49 5.81 9.70
C GLY A 54 25.71 6.10 10.59
N THR A 55 26.63 6.98 10.18
CA THR A 55 27.67 7.53 11.07
C THR A 55 27.30 8.96 11.46
N PRO A 56 27.04 9.25 12.74
CA PRO A 56 26.63 10.59 13.17
C PRO A 56 27.80 11.58 13.06
N VAL A 57 27.53 12.76 12.49
CA VAL A 57 28.42 13.92 12.54
C VAL A 57 27.88 14.89 13.56
N THR A 58 28.57 15.05 14.69
CA THR A 58 28.20 15.99 15.75
C THR A 58 29.29 17.03 15.92
N ALA A 59 28.94 18.30 15.71
CA ALA A 59 29.85 19.42 15.87
C ALA A 59 29.07 20.73 16.06
N ASP A 60 29.78 21.78 16.45
CA ASP A 60 29.21 23.12 16.54
C ASP A 60 28.94 23.67 15.13
N LEU A 61 27.91 24.51 15.01
CA LEU A 61 27.58 25.20 13.78
C LEU A 61 28.47 26.44 13.59
N ALA A 62 28.72 26.80 12.33
CA ALA A 62 29.30 28.09 11.97
C ALA A 62 28.76 28.57 10.62
N VAL A 63 28.36 29.83 10.55
CA VAL A 63 27.92 30.45 9.29
C VAL A 63 29.15 30.70 8.40
N ILE A 64 29.04 30.34 7.12
CA ILE A 64 30.08 30.68 6.13
C ILE A 64 30.11 32.19 5.91
N ILE A 65 31.29 32.76 5.74
CA ILE A 65 31.45 34.16 5.37
C ILE A 65 32.41 34.22 4.18
N ASP A 66 31.94 34.76 3.06
CA ASP A 66 32.76 35.09 1.90
C ASP A 66 33.05 36.59 1.77
N ASP A 67 33.93 36.93 0.83
CA ASP A 67 34.38 38.31 0.62
C ASP A 67 33.47 39.17 -0.27
N ASN A 68 32.52 38.58 -1.00
CA ASN A 68 31.74 39.23 -2.08
C ASN A 68 32.60 40.02 -3.10
N ILE A 69 33.89 39.69 -3.28
CA ILE A 69 34.78 40.42 -4.20
C ILE A 69 34.72 39.80 -5.59
N GLY A 70 34.59 40.63 -6.64
CA GLY A 70 34.74 40.22 -8.05
C GLY A 70 33.61 40.72 -8.95
N GLN A 71 33.14 39.86 -9.87
CA GLN A 71 31.79 39.94 -10.45
C GLN A 71 30.92 39.06 -9.55
N PRO A 72 30.50 39.55 -8.37
CA PRO A 72 29.98 38.65 -7.37
C PRO A 72 28.61 38.19 -7.85
N THR A 73 28.41 36.87 -7.89
CA THR A 73 27.13 36.30 -8.33
C THR A 73 25.99 36.68 -7.39
N SER A 74 26.32 37.15 -6.18
CA SER A 74 25.43 37.54 -5.10
C SER A 74 26.08 38.64 -4.24
N THR A 75 25.30 39.34 -3.43
CA THR A 75 25.82 40.29 -2.42
C THR A 75 25.66 39.75 -0.99
N ASP A 76 25.22 38.51 -0.85
CA ASP A 76 25.01 37.85 0.45
C ASP A 76 26.32 37.21 0.92
N PRO A 77 26.96 37.73 1.99
CA PRO A 77 28.21 37.17 2.50
C PRO A 77 28.08 35.75 3.04
N ASN A 78 26.86 35.24 3.24
CA ASN A 78 26.62 33.92 3.82
C ASN A 78 26.26 32.86 2.78
N ASP A 79 26.42 33.15 1.49
CA ASP A 79 26.07 32.21 0.44
C ASP A 79 27.26 31.39 -0.07
N GLY A 80 28.50 31.79 0.20
CA GLY A 80 29.70 30.99 -0.13
C GLY A 80 29.95 30.89 -1.63
N CYS A 81 29.53 31.89 -2.40
CA CYS A 81 29.79 31.95 -3.84
C CYS A 81 31.14 32.57 -4.19
N ASN A 82 31.75 33.28 -3.24
CA ASN A 82 33.05 33.91 -3.40
C ASN A 82 34.08 33.30 -2.43
N ALA A 83 35.26 33.93 -2.30
CA ALA A 83 36.32 33.38 -1.48
C ALA A 83 35.93 33.40 0.00
N VAL A 84 35.99 32.23 0.65
CA VAL A 84 35.66 32.08 2.07
C VAL A 84 36.75 32.72 2.93
N ILE A 85 36.36 33.68 3.78
CA ILE A 85 37.30 34.46 4.60
C ILE A 85 37.35 34.01 6.06
N ASN A 86 36.43 33.15 6.50
CA ASN A 86 36.36 32.66 7.88
C ASN A 86 36.70 31.17 8.02
N ALA A 87 37.54 30.62 7.13
CA ALA A 87 37.88 29.19 7.10
C ALA A 87 38.36 28.64 8.45
N ALA A 88 39.15 29.41 9.21
CA ALA A 88 39.61 29.00 10.54
C ALA A 88 38.46 28.76 11.54
N ASN A 89 37.31 29.43 11.40
CA ASN A 89 36.13 29.21 12.22
C ASN A 89 35.30 28.01 11.74
N LEU A 90 35.38 27.65 10.45
CA LEU A 90 34.65 26.53 9.86
C LEU A 90 35.33 25.18 10.11
N ASN A 91 36.66 25.17 10.28
CA ASN A 91 37.42 23.95 10.48
C ASN A 91 36.91 23.13 11.68
N GLY A 92 36.46 21.90 11.43
CA GLY A 92 35.89 21.00 12.43
C GLY A 92 34.42 21.27 12.80
N LYS A 93 33.76 22.23 12.13
CA LYS A 93 32.37 22.63 12.40
C LYS A 93 31.42 22.25 11.25
N ILE A 94 30.13 22.30 11.52
CA ILE A 94 29.09 22.16 10.49
C ILE A 94 28.85 23.54 9.87
N ALA A 95 29.11 23.69 8.58
CA ALA A 95 28.94 24.95 7.88
C ALA A 95 27.46 25.22 7.58
N VAL A 96 26.95 26.38 7.98
CA VAL A 96 25.61 26.87 7.64
C VAL A 96 25.74 27.86 6.49
N ILE A 97 25.08 27.59 5.37
CA ILE A 97 25.25 28.32 4.11
C ILE A 97 23.89 28.70 3.55
N ARG A 98 23.69 29.96 3.15
CA ARG A 98 22.50 30.37 2.42
C ARG A 98 22.57 29.93 0.96
N ARG A 99 21.44 29.42 0.48
CA ARG A 99 21.23 29.21 -0.96
C ARG A 99 21.27 30.57 -1.63
N GLY A 100 22.10 30.66 -2.66
CA GLY A 100 22.34 31.88 -3.41
C GLY A 100 22.54 31.58 -4.89
N ALA A 101 23.25 32.45 -5.59
CA ALA A 101 23.29 32.43 -7.05
C ALA A 101 24.18 31.33 -7.67
N CYS A 102 25.21 30.87 -6.96
CA CYS A 102 26.07 29.78 -7.42
C CYS A 102 25.51 28.39 -7.07
N ASN A 103 26.02 27.37 -7.76
CA ASN A 103 25.58 25.99 -7.60
C ASN A 103 25.87 25.43 -6.19
N PHE A 104 25.04 24.50 -5.74
CA PHE A 104 25.23 23.81 -4.45
C PHE A 104 26.62 23.17 -4.32
N THR A 105 27.11 22.56 -5.40
CA THR A 105 28.42 21.89 -5.43
C THR A 105 29.57 22.86 -5.13
N SER A 106 29.54 24.08 -5.67
CA SER A 106 30.57 25.10 -5.39
C SER A 106 30.58 25.51 -3.92
N LYS A 107 29.39 25.70 -3.32
CA LYS A 107 29.22 26.08 -1.91
C LYS A 107 29.74 24.98 -0.98
N ILE A 108 29.36 23.73 -1.26
CA ILE A 108 29.78 22.56 -0.48
C ILE A 108 31.30 22.36 -0.59
N GLN A 109 31.87 22.53 -1.79
CA GLN A 109 33.32 22.46 -1.97
C GLN A 109 34.04 23.53 -1.16
N ALA A 110 33.55 24.78 -1.17
CA ALA A 110 34.16 25.87 -0.41
C ALA A 110 34.16 25.61 1.11
N ALA A 111 33.06 25.04 1.64
CA ALA A 111 32.99 24.63 3.04
C ALA A 111 33.93 23.46 3.35
N GLN A 112 34.00 22.45 2.48
CA GLN A 112 34.91 21.31 2.62
C GLN A 112 36.38 21.75 2.61
N ASP A 113 36.75 22.64 1.69
CA ASP A 113 38.11 23.18 1.58
C ASP A 113 38.47 24.04 2.80
N ALA A 114 37.47 24.66 3.44
CA ALA A 114 37.61 25.38 4.70
C ALA A 114 37.69 24.45 5.95
N GLY A 115 37.60 23.13 5.76
CA GLY A 115 37.71 22.13 6.83
C GLY A 115 36.40 21.85 7.57
N ALA A 116 35.25 22.28 7.05
CA ALA A 116 33.96 21.90 7.62
C ALA A 116 33.77 20.38 7.58
N VAL A 117 33.06 19.83 8.56
CA VAL A 117 32.78 18.38 8.67
C VAL A 117 31.42 17.98 8.12
N ALA A 118 30.54 18.96 7.87
CA ALA A 118 29.25 18.80 7.19
C ALA A 118 28.70 20.17 6.73
N VAL A 119 27.63 20.15 5.93
CA VAL A 119 26.95 21.36 5.45
C VAL A 119 25.45 21.33 5.75
N ILE A 120 24.92 22.44 6.23
CA ILE A 120 23.48 22.75 6.28
C ILE A 120 23.23 23.89 5.30
N MET A 121 22.56 23.58 4.20
CA MET A 121 22.11 24.55 3.20
C MET A 121 20.75 25.11 3.61
N VAL A 122 20.66 26.43 3.72
CA VAL A 122 19.44 27.16 4.09
C VAL A 122 18.78 27.68 2.82
N ASN A 123 17.50 27.38 2.60
CA ASN A 123 16.78 27.90 1.44
C ASN A 123 16.72 29.43 1.44
N HIS A 124 16.48 30.01 0.26
CA HIS A 124 16.17 31.44 0.16
C HIS A 124 14.71 31.71 0.56
N ASN A 125 14.39 32.97 0.83
CA ASN A 125 13.02 33.43 1.07
C ASN A 125 12.20 33.50 -0.23
N ASN A 126 10.87 33.66 -0.15
CA ASN A 126 10.00 33.85 -1.33
C ASN A 126 9.37 35.26 -1.35
N PRO A 127 10.16 36.35 -1.46
CA PRO A 127 9.65 37.70 -1.30
C PRO A 127 8.74 38.15 -2.45
N THR A 128 8.85 37.51 -3.62
CA THR A 128 8.07 37.82 -4.82
C THR A 128 6.82 36.95 -4.98
N ASN A 129 6.54 36.05 -4.03
CA ASN A 129 5.51 35.02 -4.16
C ASN A 129 5.64 34.23 -5.47
N ASP A 130 6.87 33.84 -5.81
CA ASP A 130 7.14 32.99 -6.97
C ASP A 130 6.33 31.69 -6.83
N PRO A 131 5.43 31.38 -7.79
CA PRO A 131 4.65 30.14 -7.76
C PRO A 131 5.52 28.88 -7.92
N ALA A 132 6.75 29.01 -8.43
CA ALA A 132 7.71 27.91 -8.51
C ALA A 132 8.52 27.69 -7.22
N TYR A 133 8.31 28.54 -6.19
CA TYR A 133 8.99 28.38 -4.91
C TYR A 133 8.54 27.09 -4.22
N THR A 134 9.53 26.34 -3.74
CA THR A 134 9.34 25.20 -2.85
C THR A 134 10.09 25.48 -1.55
N GLU A 135 9.43 25.17 -0.43
CA GLU A 135 10.01 25.39 0.90
C GLU A 135 11.27 24.55 1.12
N TYR A 136 11.29 23.33 0.56
CA TYR A 136 12.41 22.40 0.58
C TYR A 136 12.81 22.02 -0.84
N VAL A 137 14.13 21.95 -1.08
CA VAL A 137 14.70 21.57 -2.37
C VAL A 137 15.67 20.40 -2.16
N ASN A 138 15.56 19.37 -3.00
CA ASN A 138 16.57 18.32 -3.08
C ASN A 138 17.81 18.87 -3.80
N MET A 139 18.89 19.09 -3.06
CA MET A 139 20.16 19.50 -3.64
C MET A 139 20.67 18.43 -4.60
N SER A 140 21.12 18.83 -5.79
CA SER A 140 21.73 17.93 -6.76
C SER A 140 22.95 18.55 -7.43
N GLY A 141 23.88 17.70 -7.85
CA GLY A 141 25.04 18.04 -8.65
C GLY A 141 26.15 17.00 -8.54
N GLU A 142 27.12 17.05 -9.44
CA GLU A 142 28.26 16.14 -9.44
C GLU A 142 29.58 16.90 -9.32
N THR A 143 30.50 16.34 -8.54
CA THR A 143 31.91 16.76 -8.48
C THR A 143 32.86 15.59 -8.66
N MET A 144 34.09 15.87 -9.08
CA MET A 144 35.16 14.88 -9.11
C MET A 144 36.42 15.52 -8.50
N PRO A 145 36.94 15.02 -7.37
CA PRO A 145 36.46 13.85 -6.61
C PRO A 145 35.08 14.09 -5.93
N PRO A 146 34.35 13.01 -5.55
CA PRO A 146 33.14 13.14 -4.74
C PRO A 146 33.42 13.83 -3.40
N PHE A 147 32.40 14.50 -2.87
CA PHE A 147 32.46 15.06 -1.52
C PHE A 147 32.68 13.96 -0.46
N THR A 148 33.27 14.36 0.65
CA THR A 148 33.55 13.49 1.81
C THR A 148 32.76 13.89 3.05
N ILE A 149 32.04 15.02 2.98
CA ILE A 149 31.24 15.56 4.08
C ILE A 149 29.74 15.47 3.75
N PRO A 150 28.88 15.08 4.71
CA PRO A 150 27.45 15.04 4.49
C PRO A 150 26.86 16.45 4.38
N SER A 151 25.81 16.60 3.58
CA SER A 151 25.10 17.85 3.36
C SER A 151 23.59 17.67 3.54
N LEU A 152 22.92 18.68 4.08
CA LEU A 152 21.48 18.74 4.29
C LEU A 152 20.88 20.05 3.81
N PHE A 153 19.57 20.05 3.56
CA PHE A 153 18.81 21.23 3.19
C PHE A 153 17.70 21.53 4.20
N ILE A 154 17.57 22.77 4.65
CA ILE A 154 16.49 23.24 5.53
C ILE A 154 15.77 24.43 4.92
N ASN A 155 14.54 24.68 5.38
CA ASN A 155 13.76 25.84 4.93
C ASN A 155 14.43 27.16 5.36
N ASN A 156 13.93 28.28 4.80
CA ASN A 156 14.44 29.60 5.15
C ASN A 156 14.10 30.01 6.59
N ALA A 157 12.89 29.71 7.07
CA ALA A 157 12.40 30.17 8.37
C ALA A 157 13.23 29.63 9.55
N ASP A 158 13.62 28.36 9.51
CA ASP A 158 14.43 27.73 10.54
C ASP A 158 15.91 28.08 10.37
N GLY A 159 16.40 28.09 9.13
CA GLY A 159 17.79 28.41 8.84
C GLY A 159 18.17 29.84 9.21
N GLU A 160 17.29 30.82 9.01
CA GLU A 160 17.56 32.22 9.40
C GLU A 160 17.61 32.41 10.93
N GLN A 161 16.84 31.62 11.69
CA GLN A 161 16.95 31.62 13.16
C GLN A 161 18.32 31.13 13.61
N LEU A 162 18.83 30.04 13.01
CA LEU A 162 20.17 29.52 13.28
C LEU A 162 21.26 30.52 12.87
N ILE A 163 21.16 31.11 11.68
CA ILE A 163 22.13 32.10 11.19
C ILE A 163 22.17 33.32 12.12
N THR A 164 21.01 33.85 12.51
CA THR A 164 20.92 35.01 13.40
C THR A 164 21.56 34.73 14.76
N ALA A 165 21.27 33.58 15.36
CA ALA A 165 21.86 33.17 16.62
C ALA A 165 23.39 33.03 16.53
N LEU A 166 23.90 32.42 15.46
CA LEU A 166 25.35 32.29 15.22
C LEU A 166 26.03 33.65 14.98
N GLN A 167 25.37 34.59 14.30
CA GLN A 167 25.87 35.96 14.13
C GLN A 167 25.89 36.74 15.45
N ASN A 168 24.98 36.42 16.37
CA ASN A 168 24.99 36.90 17.76
C ASN A 168 26.01 36.17 18.65
N SER A 169 26.89 35.35 18.06
CA SER A 169 27.94 34.58 18.76
C SER A 169 27.41 33.51 19.71
N GLU A 170 26.19 33.00 19.49
CA GLU A 170 25.71 31.81 20.18
C GLU A 170 26.46 30.56 19.69
N VAL A 171 26.67 29.60 20.58
CA VAL A 171 27.34 28.33 20.26
C VAL A 171 26.28 27.25 20.14
N ILE A 172 25.91 26.91 18.91
CA ILE A 172 24.91 25.90 18.62
C ILE A 172 25.60 24.58 18.30
N ASN A 173 25.26 23.52 19.01
CA ASN A 173 25.73 22.17 18.72
C ASN A 173 24.63 21.38 18.00
N ALA A 174 24.99 20.65 16.94
CA ALA A 174 24.03 19.85 16.18
C ALA A 174 24.61 18.49 15.78
N THR A 175 23.70 17.55 15.54
CA THR A 175 24.01 16.22 15.01
C THR A 175 23.30 16.04 13.67
N ILE A 176 24.07 15.64 12.66
CA ILE A 176 23.58 15.12 11.39
C ILE A 176 23.73 13.60 11.42
N PHE A 177 22.61 12.89 11.37
CA PHE A 177 22.59 11.45 11.46
C PHE A 177 21.35 10.92 10.77
N ARG A 178 21.52 9.87 9.97
CA ARG A 178 20.41 9.12 9.41
C ARG A 178 20.66 7.64 9.62
N PRO A 179 19.96 7.00 10.57
CA PRO A 179 20.09 5.57 10.72
C PRO A 179 19.64 4.91 9.41
N LEU A 180 20.32 3.82 9.08
CA LEU A 180 20.00 3.01 7.91
C LEU A 180 19.43 1.69 8.43
N VAL A 181 18.29 1.28 7.88
CA VAL A 181 17.64 0.01 8.19
C VAL A 181 17.93 -0.98 7.08
N ASP A 182 18.34 -2.19 7.42
CA ASP A 182 18.57 -3.24 6.41
C ASP A 182 17.23 -3.76 5.90
N GLY A 183 16.92 -3.47 4.64
CA GLY A 183 15.68 -3.92 3.98
C GLY A 183 15.59 -5.44 3.85
N SER A 184 16.71 -6.17 4.00
CA SER A 184 16.71 -7.64 4.03
C SER A 184 15.97 -8.23 5.23
N LEU A 185 15.73 -7.43 6.26
CA LEU A 185 14.94 -7.82 7.44
C LEU A 185 13.45 -7.50 7.30
N ASP A 186 13.05 -6.89 6.18
CA ASP A 186 11.67 -6.57 5.85
C ASP A 186 11.12 -7.60 4.87
N ASN A 187 10.32 -8.53 5.37
CA ASN A 187 9.78 -9.62 4.56
C ASN A 187 8.92 -9.13 3.40
N GLU A 188 8.27 -7.96 3.54
CA GLU A 188 7.47 -7.38 2.46
C GLU A 188 8.35 -6.95 1.28
N ILE A 189 9.52 -6.37 1.54
CA ILE A 189 10.50 -6.04 0.48
C ILE A 189 11.01 -7.31 -0.19
N VAL A 190 11.51 -8.27 0.58
CA VAL A 190 12.14 -9.47 0.01
C VAL A 190 11.15 -10.23 -0.89
N ALA A 191 9.90 -10.37 -0.45
CA ALA A 191 8.87 -11.02 -1.25
C ALA A 191 8.39 -10.17 -2.43
N HIS A 192 8.32 -8.85 -2.29
CA HIS A 192 8.03 -7.94 -3.39
C HIS A 192 9.06 -8.09 -4.52
N GLU A 193 10.35 -8.02 -4.21
CA GLU A 193 11.42 -8.16 -5.21
C GLU A 193 11.40 -9.56 -5.85
N TYR A 194 11.10 -10.61 -5.08
CA TYR A 194 10.92 -11.96 -5.63
C TYR A 194 9.68 -12.04 -6.54
N GLY A 195 8.61 -11.33 -6.17
CA GLY A 195 7.38 -11.19 -6.94
C GLY A 195 7.62 -10.63 -8.34
N HIS A 196 8.59 -9.72 -8.52
CA HIS A 196 9.01 -9.28 -9.86
C HIS A 196 9.59 -10.43 -10.68
N GLY A 197 10.41 -11.29 -10.07
CA GLY A 197 10.96 -12.47 -10.74
C GLY A 197 9.87 -13.44 -11.19
N ILE A 198 8.85 -13.68 -10.34
CA ILE A 198 7.70 -14.52 -10.66
C ILE A 198 6.89 -13.91 -11.80
N SER A 199 6.43 -12.67 -11.63
CA SER A 199 5.52 -12.01 -12.57
C SER A 199 6.15 -11.81 -13.95
N ASN A 200 7.39 -11.35 -14.04
CA ASN A 200 8.08 -11.16 -15.33
C ASN A 200 8.35 -12.48 -16.07
N ARG A 201 8.51 -13.60 -15.37
CA ARG A 201 8.78 -14.91 -16.01
C ARG A 201 7.51 -15.64 -16.41
N LEU A 202 6.39 -15.39 -15.74
CA LEU A 202 5.12 -16.02 -16.08
C LEU A 202 4.37 -15.22 -17.16
N ALA A 203 4.36 -13.89 -17.07
CA ALA A 203 3.68 -13.02 -18.02
C ALA A 203 4.26 -13.15 -19.43
N GLY A 204 3.44 -13.55 -20.41
CA GLY A 204 3.89 -13.74 -21.79
C GLY A 204 4.88 -14.90 -22.02
N GLY A 205 5.11 -15.73 -20.99
CA GLY A 205 5.89 -16.95 -21.06
C GLY A 205 7.38 -16.81 -20.69
N PRO A 206 8.04 -17.94 -20.33
CA PRO A 206 9.35 -17.94 -19.67
C PRO A 206 10.51 -17.44 -20.53
N SER A 207 10.32 -17.31 -21.85
CA SER A 207 11.34 -16.81 -22.79
C SER A 207 11.24 -15.30 -23.05
N ASN A 208 10.34 -14.57 -22.38
CA ASN A 208 10.15 -13.13 -22.59
C ASN A 208 9.95 -12.39 -21.27
N SER A 209 10.99 -11.74 -20.76
CA SER A 209 10.93 -10.95 -19.51
C SER A 209 10.43 -9.51 -19.67
N ASN A 210 9.97 -9.08 -20.85
CA ASN A 210 9.63 -7.68 -21.13
C ASN A 210 8.12 -7.44 -21.24
N CYS A 211 7.32 -8.29 -20.61
CA CYS A 211 5.86 -8.30 -20.77
C CYS A 211 5.09 -7.42 -19.78
N LEU A 212 5.76 -6.83 -18.80
CA LEU A 212 5.16 -5.91 -17.82
C LEU A 212 5.75 -4.50 -17.98
N GLY A 213 5.74 -3.99 -19.23
CA GLY A 213 6.34 -2.71 -19.60
C GLY A 213 5.37 -1.65 -20.12
N ASN A 214 4.07 -1.94 -20.16
CA ASN A 214 3.03 -0.96 -20.52
C ASN A 214 2.87 0.13 -19.45
N ALA A 215 2.27 1.26 -19.82
CA ALA A 215 2.12 2.39 -18.90
C ALA A 215 1.21 2.05 -17.70
N GLU A 216 0.19 1.22 -17.92
CA GLU A 216 -0.73 0.67 -16.91
C GLU A 216 -0.29 -0.72 -16.41
N GLN A 217 1.02 -1.02 -16.47
CA GLN A 217 1.49 -2.35 -16.10
C GLN A 217 1.23 -2.67 -14.62
N MET A 218 1.21 -3.96 -14.40
CA MET A 218 0.59 -4.60 -13.26
C MET A 218 1.61 -5.17 -12.26
N GLY A 219 2.86 -5.38 -12.69
CA GLY A 219 3.94 -6.04 -11.95
C GLY A 219 4.22 -5.53 -10.54
N GLU A 220 4.14 -4.22 -10.29
CA GLU A 220 4.29 -3.66 -8.93
C GLU A 220 3.20 -4.16 -7.97
N GLY A 221 1.97 -4.26 -8.47
CA GLY A 221 0.84 -4.73 -7.67
C GLY A 221 0.90 -6.24 -7.38
N TRP A 222 1.50 -7.02 -8.29
CA TRP A 222 1.69 -8.45 -8.10
C TRP A 222 2.70 -8.69 -6.98
N SER A 223 3.80 -7.94 -7.04
CA SER A 223 4.86 -7.97 -6.05
C SER A 223 4.37 -7.55 -4.66
N ASP A 224 3.61 -6.46 -4.56
CA ASP A 224 2.97 -6.05 -3.31
C ASP A 224 2.04 -7.13 -2.76
N TRP A 225 1.22 -7.71 -3.63
CA TRP A 225 0.31 -8.77 -3.24
C TRP A 225 1.02 -10.01 -2.71
N PHE A 226 2.11 -10.47 -3.36
CA PHE A 226 2.93 -11.55 -2.81
C PHE A 226 3.51 -11.20 -1.44
N GLY A 227 4.01 -9.97 -1.28
CA GLY A 227 4.50 -9.47 0.00
C GLY A 227 3.45 -9.53 1.10
N MET A 228 2.22 -9.10 0.82
CA MET A 228 1.11 -9.18 1.76
C MET A 228 0.72 -10.62 2.10
N MET A 229 0.65 -11.50 1.09
CA MET A 229 0.20 -12.88 1.28
C MET A 229 1.14 -13.70 2.17
N ILE A 230 2.46 -13.58 1.96
CA ILE A 230 3.43 -14.35 2.75
C ILE A 230 3.58 -13.85 4.18
N THR A 231 3.13 -12.62 4.46
CA THR A 231 3.17 -12.00 5.79
C THR A 231 1.80 -11.92 6.46
N MET A 232 0.74 -12.42 5.80
CA MET A 232 -0.63 -12.51 6.34
C MET A 232 -0.71 -13.47 7.51
N LYS A 233 -1.52 -13.11 8.53
CA LYS A 233 -1.75 -13.91 9.73
C LYS A 233 -3.21 -14.34 9.83
N ALA A 234 -3.46 -15.44 10.52
CA ALA A 234 -4.81 -15.95 10.78
C ALA A 234 -5.72 -14.99 11.57
N THR A 235 -5.13 -14.00 12.25
CA THR A 235 -5.84 -12.99 13.05
C THR A 235 -6.13 -11.70 12.29
N ASP A 236 -5.56 -11.54 11.10
CA ASP A 236 -5.82 -10.35 10.28
C ASP A 236 -7.29 -10.34 9.83
N LEU A 237 -7.83 -9.16 9.53
CA LEU A 237 -9.14 -8.97 8.93
C LEU A 237 -9.02 -8.19 7.62
N GLY A 238 -9.94 -8.40 6.68
CA GLY A 238 -9.94 -7.65 5.42
C GLY A 238 -10.04 -6.14 5.59
N THR A 239 -10.77 -5.71 6.61
CA THR A 239 -10.97 -4.30 6.95
C THR A 239 -9.78 -3.66 7.66
N ASP A 240 -8.76 -4.43 8.07
CA ASP A 240 -7.58 -3.86 8.74
C ASP A 240 -6.87 -2.87 7.79
N ALA A 241 -6.29 -1.81 8.37
CA ALA A 241 -5.46 -0.87 7.62
C ALA A 241 -4.03 -1.41 7.55
N ARG A 242 -3.67 -2.05 6.43
CA ARG A 242 -2.36 -2.66 6.25
C ARG A 242 -1.42 -1.76 5.44
N GLY A 243 -0.47 -1.11 6.12
CA GLY A 243 0.64 -0.43 5.45
C GLY A 243 1.59 -1.40 4.75
N PHE A 244 2.52 -0.86 3.96
CA PHE A 244 3.50 -1.66 3.22
C PHE A 244 4.92 -1.09 3.40
N VAL A 245 5.87 -1.93 3.83
CA VAL A 245 7.28 -1.58 4.12
C VAL A 245 7.40 -0.60 5.31
N THR A 246 6.60 -0.84 6.35
CA THR A 246 6.61 0.01 7.56
C THR A 246 7.90 -0.16 8.36
N TYR A 247 8.48 -1.37 8.41
CA TYR A 247 9.73 -1.62 9.12
C TYR A 247 10.91 -0.84 8.52
N SER A 248 11.13 -0.95 7.20
CA SER A 248 12.29 -0.30 6.55
C SER A 248 12.18 1.22 6.55
N THR A 249 10.97 1.76 6.69
CA THR A 249 10.74 3.19 6.87
C THR A 249 10.66 3.62 8.34
N SER A 250 10.86 2.69 9.29
CA SER A 250 10.79 2.94 10.74
C SER A 250 9.45 3.53 11.20
N GLN A 251 8.35 3.13 10.55
CA GLN A 251 7.01 3.47 10.97
C GLN A 251 6.49 2.46 12.02
N PRO A 252 5.50 2.84 12.84
CA PRO A 252 4.71 1.88 13.62
C PRO A 252 4.10 0.78 12.75
N LEU A 253 3.66 -0.32 13.37
CA LEU A 253 3.05 -1.46 12.65
C LEU A 253 1.79 -1.08 11.87
N ASP A 254 1.06 -0.06 12.32
CA ASP A 254 -0.13 0.54 11.70
C ASP A 254 0.19 1.79 10.86
N GLY A 255 1.47 2.07 10.61
CA GLY A 255 1.90 3.14 9.72
C GLY A 255 1.48 2.90 8.26
N LEU A 256 1.41 3.97 7.49
CA LEU A 256 1.03 3.92 6.07
C LEU A 256 2.04 3.12 5.22
N GLY A 257 3.33 3.19 5.57
CA GLY A 257 4.39 2.66 4.74
C GLY A 257 4.71 3.56 3.54
N ILE A 258 4.93 2.98 2.36
CA ILE A 258 5.37 3.69 1.14
C ILE A 258 4.31 3.78 0.03
N ARG A 259 3.10 3.27 0.26
CA ARG A 259 2.01 3.27 -0.74
C ARG A 259 1.01 4.40 -0.49
N PRO A 260 0.28 4.87 -1.52
CA PRO A 260 -0.67 5.98 -1.39
C PRO A 260 -1.79 5.78 -0.36
N ALA A 261 -2.17 4.53 -0.07
CA ALA A 261 -3.15 4.17 0.94
C ALA A 261 -2.80 2.79 1.53
N PRO A 262 -3.22 2.47 2.77
CA PRO A 262 -3.11 1.11 3.31
C PRO A 262 -3.95 0.14 2.48
N TYR A 263 -3.56 -1.13 2.38
CA TYR A 263 -4.41 -2.17 1.79
C TYR A 263 -5.53 -2.53 2.76
N SER A 264 -6.78 -2.41 2.30
CA SER A 264 -7.98 -2.69 3.10
C SER A 264 -9.20 -2.88 2.20
N THR A 265 -10.10 -3.78 2.61
CA THR A 265 -11.43 -3.95 2.00
C THR A 265 -12.41 -2.87 2.45
N ASP A 266 -12.09 -2.09 3.49
CA ASP A 266 -12.87 -0.92 3.89
C ASP A 266 -12.54 0.26 2.97
N THR A 267 -13.51 0.68 2.17
CA THR A 267 -13.32 1.77 1.20
C THR A 267 -13.16 3.15 1.85
N SER A 268 -13.45 3.28 3.15
CA SER A 268 -13.10 4.49 3.92
C SER A 268 -11.63 4.56 4.30
N VAL A 269 -10.93 3.41 4.34
CA VAL A 269 -9.48 3.32 4.57
C VAL A 269 -8.71 3.37 3.25
N ASN A 270 -9.19 2.64 2.23
CA ASN A 270 -8.62 2.65 0.90
C ASN A 270 -9.71 2.84 -0.14
N SER A 271 -9.81 4.07 -0.67
CA SER A 271 -10.81 4.44 -1.67
C SER A 271 -10.32 4.30 -3.11
N LEU A 272 -9.16 3.67 -3.36
CA LEU A 272 -8.62 3.55 -4.71
C LEU A 272 -9.55 2.71 -5.59
N THR A 273 -9.77 3.20 -6.82
CA THR A 273 -10.50 2.51 -7.88
C THR A 273 -9.68 2.55 -9.16
N TYR A 274 -10.17 1.91 -10.21
CA TYR A 274 -9.48 1.89 -11.49
C TYR A 274 -9.21 3.30 -12.04
N ALA A 275 -10.13 4.26 -11.88
CA ALA A 275 -9.87 5.64 -12.30
C ALA A 275 -8.71 6.32 -11.56
N SER A 276 -8.30 5.84 -10.38
CA SER A 276 -7.11 6.34 -9.69
C SER A 276 -5.85 6.13 -10.54
N THR A 277 -5.81 5.14 -11.44
CA THR A 277 -4.71 4.97 -12.38
C THR A 277 -4.57 6.15 -13.33
N ASN A 278 -5.54 7.07 -13.44
CA ASN A 278 -5.46 8.24 -14.31
C ASN A 278 -4.94 9.51 -13.59
N ASP A 279 -4.83 9.49 -12.26
CA ASP A 279 -4.35 10.63 -11.46
C ASP A 279 -2.81 10.67 -11.47
N ASP A 280 -2.22 11.37 -12.43
CA ASP A 280 -0.77 11.54 -12.56
C ASP A 280 -0.14 12.43 -11.49
N THR A 281 -0.97 13.13 -10.72
CA THR A 281 -0.53 14.04 -9.65
C THR A 281 -0.30 13.29 -8.35
N ASN A 282 -1.22 12.39 -7.98
CA ASN A 282 -1.18 11.71 -6.68
C ASN A 282 -0.80 10.23 -6.77
N ILE A 283 -0.91 9.60 -7.94
CA ILE A 283 -0.58 8.19 -8.14
C ILE A 283 0.69 8.09 -8.98
N SER A 284 1.77 7.56 -8.40
CA SER A 284 3.04 7.42 -9.11
C SER A 284 3.00 6.27 -10.12
N GLN A 285 3.82 6.39 -11.18
CA GLN A 285 4.09 5.31 -12.11
C GLN A 285 5.50 4.74 -11.86
N PRO A 286 5.70 3.42 -11.78
CA PRO A 286 4.66 2.38 -11.81
C PRO A 286 3.99 2.09 -10.45
N HIS A 287 4.64 2.44 -9.34
CA HIS A 287 4.30 1.92 -8.01
C HIS A 287 2.88 2.25 -7.53
N GLY A 288 2.40 3.48 -7.76
CA GLY A 288 1.04 3.88 -7.44
C GLY A 288 -0.01 3.11 -8.25
N ILE A 289 0.24 2.86 -9.53
CA ILE A 289 -0.62 2.01 -10.37
C ILE A 289 -0.66 0.59 -9.82
N GLY A 290 0.50 0.04 -9.45
CA GLY A 290 0.59 -1.24 -8.75
C GLY A 290 -0.27 -1.31 -7.49
N THR A 291 -0.30 -0.23 -6.71
CA THR A 291 -1.13 -0.16 -5.49
C THR A 291 -2.62 -0.31 -5.82
N VAL A 292 -3.11 0.31 -6.90
CA VAL A 292 -4.51 0.16 -7.32
C VAL A 292 -4.79 -1.29 -7.65
N TRP A 293 -3.92 -1.97 -8.40
CA TRP A 293 -4.12 -3.38 -8.70
C TRP A 293 -4.11 -4.26 -7.44
N ALA A 294 -3.08 -4.11 -6.60
CA ALA A 294 -2.93 -4.92 -5.39
C ALA A 294 -4.13 -4.75 -4.45
N THR A 295 -4.76 -3.58 -4.44
CA THR A 295 -6.01 -3.32 -3.73
C THR A 295 -7.15 -4.24 -4.22
N ILE A 296 -7.30 -4.42 -5.55
CA ILE A 296 -8.31 -5.32 -6.13
C ILE A 296 -8.03 -6.78 -5.74
N LEU A 297 -6.78 -7.22 -5.84
CA LEU A 297 -6.41 -8.57 -5.42
C LEU A 297 -6.56 -8.80 -3.93
N TRP A 298 -6.36 -7.78 -3.10
CA TRP A 298 -6.60 -7.85 -1.67
C TRP A 298 -8.07 -8.10 -1.38
N ASP A 299 -8.98 -7.37 -2.02
CA ASP A 299 -10.42 -7.60 -1.90
C ASP A 299 -10.80 -9.03 -2.34
N LEU A 300 -10.25 -9.49 -3.47
CA LEU A 300 -10.48 -10.85 -3.95
C LEU A 300 -9.94 -11.91 -2.97
N THR A 301 -8.76 -11.67 -2.39
CA THR A 301 -8.14 -12.56 -1.39
C THR A 301 -9.06 -12.79 -0.21
N TRP A 302 -9.66 -11.72 0.32
CA TRP A 302 -10.60 -11.83 1.44
C TRP A 302 -11.89 -12.55 1.06
N LYS A 303 -12.42 -12.35 -0.15
CA LYS A 303 -13.56 -13.16 -0.63
C LYS A 303 -13.22 -14.66 -0.70
N TYR A 304 -12.00 -15.02 -1.11
CA TYR A 304 -11.53 -16.42 -1.09
C TYR A 304 -11.44 -16.96 0.35
N ILE A 305 -10.88 -16.18 1.27
CA ILE A 305 -10.77 -16.55 2.69
C ILE A 305 -12.15 -16.69 3.33
N GLU A 306 -13.11 -15.81 3.02
CA GLU A 306 -14.49 -15.90 3.50
C GLU A 306 -15.20 -17.16 2.99
N LYS A 307 -15.01 -17.51 1.70
CA LYS A 307 -15.63 -18.70 1.10
C LYS A 307 -15.00 -20.01 1.61
N TYR A 308 -13.68 -20.08 1.73
CA TYR A 308 -12.94 -21.32 1.93
C TYR A 308 -12.22 -21.43 3.29
N GLY A 309 -12.27 -20.39 4.12
CA GLY A 309 -11.52 -20.28 5.37
C GLY A 309 -10.05 -19.89 5.15
N PHE A 310 -9.37 -19.48 6.21
CA PHE A 310 -7.91 -19.29 6.21
C PHE A 310 -7.22 -20.58 6.67
N ASP A 311 -6.09 -20.92 6.05
CA ASP A 311 -5.22 -22.03 6.45
C ASP A 311 -3.81 -21.51 6.71
N SER A 312 -3.28 -21.78 7.91
CA SER A 312 -1.93 -21.33 8.30
C SER A 312 -0.81 -22.09 7.61
N ASP A 313 -1.06 -23.27 7.02
CA ASP A 313 -0.07 -23.96 6.20
C ASP A 313 -0.07 -23.35 4.79
N VAL A 314 0.86 -22.43 4.54
CA VAL A 314 0.97 -21.74 3.25
C VAL A 314 1.39 -22.69 2.11
N TYR A 315 2.05 -23.82 2.42
CA TYR A 315 2.61 -24.73 1.42
C TYR A 315 1.66 -25.87 1.04
N ASN A 316 1.03 -26.51 2.03
CA ASN A 316 0.16 -27.68 1.80
C ASN A 316 -1.30 -27.42 2.18
N GLY A 317 -1.63 -26.21 2.63
CA GLY A 317 -2.97 -25.83 3.04
C GLY A 317 -3.97 -25.82 1.88
N THR A 318 -5.24 -25.80 2.25
CA THR A 318 -6.36 -25.84 1.28
C THR A 318 -7.34 -24.68 1.44
N GLY A 319 -6.99 -23.71 2.29
CA GLY A 319 -7.80 -22.53 2.55
C GLY A 319 -7.86 -21.57 1.36
N GLY A 320 -8.68 -20.54 1.51
CA GLY A 320 -8.85 -19.47 0.54
C GLY A 320 -7.54 -18.78 0.18
N ASN A 321 -6.67 -18.54 1.17
CA ASN A 321 -5.34 -17.97 0.97
C ASN A 321 -4.42 -18.86 0.11
N ASN A 322 -4.55 -20.19 0.17
CA ASN A 322 -3.81 -21.09 -0.73
C ASN A 322 -4.44 -21.10 -2.14
N LYS A 323 -5.77 -21.14 -2.22
CA LYS A 323 -6.50 -21.19 -3.50
C LYS A 323 -6.26 -19.94 -4.36
N ILE A 324 -6.32 -18.75 -3.76
CA ILE A 324 -6.06 -17.50 -4.47
C ILE A 324 -4.60 -17.40 -4.94
N MET A 325 -3.64 -17.95 -4.19
CA MET A 325 -2.23 -18.05 -4.62
C MET A 325 -2.10 -18.87 -5.90
N GLN A 326 -2.77 -20.01 -5.97
CA GLN A 326 -2.79 -20.83 -7.19
C GLN A 326 -3.45 -20.08 -8.35
N LEU A 327 -4.60 -19.44 -8.10
CA LEU A 327 -5.30 -18.66 -9.12
C LEU A 327 -4.43 -17.55 -9.69
N VAL A 328 -3.76 -16.75 -8.85
CA VAL A 328 -2.90 -15.64 -9.27
C VAL A 328 -1.72 -16.15 -10.09
N LEU A 329 -1.07 -17.24 -9.67
CA LEU A 329 0.03 -17.86 -10.43
C LEU A 329 -0.41 -18.37 -11.80
N ASP A 330 -1.63 -18.89 -11.92
CA ASP A 330 -2.15 -19.36 -13.20
C ASP A 330 -2.69 -18.22 -14.07
N GLY A 331 -3.30 -17.21 -13.49
CA GLY A 331 -3.69 -15.98 -14.20
C GLY A 331 -2.46 -15.29 -14.81
N LEU A 332 -1.36 -15.21 -14.07
CA LEU A 332 -0.07 -14.74 -14.56
C LEU A 332 0.45 -15.50 -15.79
N LYS A 333 0.22 -16.82 -15.84
CA LYS A 333 0.64 -17.65 -17.00
C LYS A 333 -0.28 -17.44 -18.20
N LEU A 334 -1.54 -17.08 -17.96
CA LEU A 334 -2.55 -16.92 -19.00
C LEU A 334 -2.63 -15.50 -19.55
N GLN A 335 -2.18 -14.50 -18.81
CA GLN A 335 -2.22 -13.11 -19.27
C GLN A 335 -1.30 -12.88 -20.48
N ALA A 336 -1.76 -12.03 -21.39
CA ALA A 336 -1.00 -11.63 -22.56
C ALA A 336 0.23 -10.78 -22.18
N CYS A 337 1.17 -10.68 -23.11
CA CYS A 337 2.29 -9.76 -22.98
C CYS A 337 1.80 -8.31 -23.12
N GLY A 338 2.10 -7.45 -22.14
CA GLY A 338 1.62 -6.06 -22.13
C GLY A 338 0.20 -5.89 -21.59
N ALA A 339 -0.31 -6.86 -20.82
CA ALA A 339 -1.66 -6.81 -20.27
C ALA A 339 -1.90 -5.59 -19.37
N GLY A 340 -3.05 -4.95 -19.53
CA GLY A 340 -3.62 -3.98 -18.58
C GLY A 340 -4.60 -4.64 -17.62
N PHE A 341 -5.30 -3.86 -16.79
CA PHE A 341 -6.12 -4.41 -15.70
C PHE A 341 -7.28 -5.26 -16.21
N VAL A 342 -7.88 -4.89 -17.34
CA VAL A 342 -8.99 -5.63 -17.96
C VAL A 342 -8.50 -7.01 -18.41
N GLU A 343 -7.38 -7.07 -19.14
CA GLU A 343 -6.78 -8.34 -19.56
C GLU A 343 -6.26 -9.16 -18.38
N GLY A 344 -5.75 -8.53 -17.33
CA GLY A 344 -5.35 -9.19 -16.09
C GLY A 344 -6.52 -9.86 -15.37
N ARG A 345 -7.67 -9.17 -15.25
CA ARG A 345 -8.92 -9.73 -14.72
C ARG A 345 -9.35 -10.94 -15.55
N ASP A 346 -9.39 -10.79 -16.86
CA ASP A 346 -9.85 -11.83 -17.78
C ASP A 346 -8.95 -13.07 -17.72
N ALA A 347 -7.64 -12.88 -17.49
CA ALA A 347 -6.72 -13.98 -17.25
C ALA A 347 -6.99 -14.74 -15.93
N LEU A 348 -7.40 -14.05 -14.86
CA LEU A 348 -7.82 -14.70 -13.61
C LEU A 348 -9.15 -15.46 -13.79
N LEU A 349 -10.11 -14.91 -14.54
CA LEU A 349 -11.34 -15.61 -14.89
C LEU A 349 -11.02 -16.87 -15.73
N ALA A 350 -10.09 -16.78 -16.68
CA ALA A 350 -9.64 -17.93 -17.44
C ALA A 350 -8.94 -18.99 -16.56
N ALA A 351 -8.12 -18.55 -15.60
CA ALA A 351 -7.45 -19.43 -14.64
C ALA A 351 -8.45 -20.19 -13.76
N ASP A 352 -9.46 -19.51 -13.21
CA ASP A 352 -10.51 -20.14 -12.42
C ASP A 352 -11.32 -21.14 -13.26
N THR A 353 -11.63 -20.80 -14.52
CA THR A 353 -12.26 -21.75 -15.45
C THR A 353 -11.42 -23.01 -15.62
N ALA A 354 -10.10 -22.87 -15.79
CA ALA A 354 -9.20 -24.01 -15.96
C ALA A 354 -9.00 -24.85 -14.69
N LEU A 355 -9.04 -24.22 -13.51
CA LEU A 355 -8.77 -24.87 -12.22
C LEU A 355 -10.01 -25.52 -11.60
N SER A 356 -11.15 -24.83 -11.64
CA SER A 356 -12.34 -25.17 -10.87
C SER A 356 -13.60 -25.34 -11.73
N ASN A 357 -13.46 -25.28 -13.07
CA ASN A 357 -14.58 -25.12 -14.01
C ASN A 357 -15.39 -23.84 -13.79
N GLY A 358 -14.75 -22.78 -13.27
CA GLY A 358 -15.36 -21.47 -13.13
C GLY A 358 -16.22 -21.34 -11.88
N GLU A 359 -15.89 -22.03 -10.79
CA GLU A 359 -16.67 -22.02 -9.55
C GLU A 359 -16.65 -20.65 -8.84
N ASP A 360 -15.57 -19.87 -9.04
CA ASP A 360 -15.30 -18.62 -8.31
C ASP A 360 -15.43 -17.36 -9.18
N GLN A 361 -15.90 -17.49 -10.43
CA GLN A 361 -16.07 -16.37 -11.37
C GLN A 361 -16.85 -15.19 -10.77
N CYS A 362 -17.86 -15.46 -9.94
CA CYS A 362 -18.75 -14.44 -9.39
C CYS A 362 -18.04 -13.52 -8.42
N MET A 363 -17.25 -14.10 -7.51
CA MET A 363 -16.50 -13.36 -6.51
C MET A 363 -15.29 -12.66 -7.15
N ILE A 364 -14.71 -13.24 -8.21
CA ILE A 364 -13.72 -12.56 -9.05
C ILE A 364 -14.38 -11.32 -9.68
N TRP A 365 -15.49 -11.48 -10.39
CA TRP A 365 -16.22 -10.35 -10.96
C TRP A 365 -16.57 -9.29 -9.92
N GLU A 366 -17.12 -9.68 -8.77
CA GLU A 366 -17.52 -8.77 -7.70
C GLU A 366 -16.34 -7.92 -7.22
N ALA A 367 -15.19 -8.52 -6.90
CA ALA A 367 -14.01 -7.77 -6.45
C ALA A 367 -13.51 -6.74 -7.48
N PHE A 368 -13.49 -7.14 -8.75
CA PHE A 368 -13.06 -6.25 -9.84
C PHE A 368 -14.07 -5.14 -10.12
N ILE A 369 -15.37 -5.45 -10.08
CA ILE A 369 -16.46 -4.49 -10.25
C ILE A 369 -16.42 -3.46 -9.13
N ASP A 370 -16.29 -3.88 -7.87
CA ASP A 370 -16.28 -2.97 -6.71
C ASP A 370 -15.16 -1.93 -6.78
N ARG A 371 -14.10 -2.23 -7.56
CA ARG A 371 -12.96 -1.34 -7.80
C ARG A 371 -12.91 -0.75 -9.21
N GLY A 372 -13.98 -0.87 -10.00
CA GLY A 372 -14.14 -0.17 -11.27
C GLY A 372 -13.55 -0.85 -12.50
N VAL A 373 -13.23 -2.15 -12.43
CA VAL A 373 -12.78 -2.98 -13.58
C VAL A 373 -13.91 -3.94 -13.99
N GLY A 374 -15.11 -3.40 -14.16
CA GLY A 374 -16.32 -4.11 -14.57
C GLY A 374 -16.35 -4.48 -16.06
N LEU A 375 -17.47 -5.05 -16.51
CA LEU A 375 -17.63 -5.65 -17.84
C LEU A 375 -17.17 -4.73 -18.98
N ASN A 376 -17.51 -3.45 -18.90
CA ASN A 376 -17.24 -2.46 -19.95
C ASN A 376 -16.04 -1.57 -19.63
N ALA A 377 -15.23 -1.92 -18.63
CA ALA A 377 -14.02 -1.19 -18.33
C ALA A 377 -13.06 -1.26 -19.52
N SER A 378 -12.32 -0.18 -19.76
CA SER A 378 -11.35 -0.08 -20.85
C SER A 378 -9.98 0.20 -20.29
N GLN A 379 -9.00 -0.60 -20.67
CA GLN A 379 -7.58 -0.37 -20.33
C GLN A 379 -6.88 0.64 -21.24
N GLY A 380 -7.57 1.16 -22.26
CA GLY A 380 -6.97 2.13 -23.16
C GLY A 380 -5.81 1.54 -23.97
N THR A 381 -4.74 2.32 -24.10
CA THR A 381 -3.61 2.02 -24.98
C THR A 381 -2.34 1.68 -24.21
N PHE A 382 -1.51 0.80 -24.79
CA PHE A 382 -0.28 0.28 -24.17
C PHE A 382 0.64 1.37 -23.57
N GLY A 383 0.74 2.53 -24.22
CA GLY A 383 1.66 3.61 -23.85
C GLY A 383 1.05 4.68 -22.94
N SER A 384 -0.19 4.53 -22.50
CA SER A 384 -0.91 5.53 -21.73
C SER A 384 -1.46 4.95 -20.43
N ARG A 385 -1.39 5.76 -19.37
CA ARG A 385 -1.99 5.50 -18.06
C ARG A 385 -3.09 6.50 -17.74
N THR A 386 -3.60 7.25 -18.71
CA THR A 386 -4.61 8.30 -18.48
C THR A 386 -5.83 8.16 -19.38
N ASP A 387 -5.92 7.07 -20.15
CA ASP A 387 -7.02 6.74 -21.07
C ASP A 387 -7.83 5.53 -20.61
N GLN A 388 -7.61 5.05 -19.39
CA GLN A 388 -8.42 4.01 -18.76
C GLN A 388 -9.82 4.56 -18.47
N VAL A 389 -10.83 3.72 -18.66
CA VAL A 389 -12.23 4.04 -18.34
C VAL A 389 -12.72 3.02 -17.35
N GLN A 390 -13.01 3.47 -16.13
CA GLN A 390 -13.61 2.61 -15.11
C GLN A 390 -15.07 2.29 -15.44
N ASP A 391 -15.50 1.10 -15.04
CA ASP A 391 -16.87 0.63 -15.16
C ASP A 391 -17.23 -0.25 -13.96
N PHE A 392 -18.46 -0.12 -13.48
CA PHE A 392 -18.98 -0.91 -12.35
C PHE A 392 -20.09 -1.87 -12.81
N THR A 393 -20.23 -2.08 -14.12
CA THR A 393 -21.30 -2.92 -14.67
C THR A 393 -20.93 -4.39 -14.51
N ALA A 394 -21.83 -5.17 -13.92
CA ALA A 394 -21.70 -6.62 -13.88
C ALA A 394 -22.06 -7.26 -15.23
N PRO A 395 -21.47 -8.41 -15.59
CA PRO A 395 -21.96 -9.22 -16.70
C PRO A 395 -23.44 -9.56 -16.52
N ALA A 396 -24.16 -9.74 -17.62
CA ALA A 396 -25.55 -10.17 -17.57
C ALA A 396 -25.65 -11.53 -16.87
N SER A 397 -26.74 -11.82 -16.16
CA SER A 397 -26.91 -13.12 -15.47
C SER A 397 -26.91 -14.34 -16.42
N SER A 398 -27.03 -14.11 -17.73
CA SER A 398 -26.91 -15.14 -18.78
C SER A 398 -25.48 -15.32 -19.30
N ASP A 399 -24.53 -14.51 -18.84
CA ASP A 399 -23.13 -14.59 -19.25
C ASP A 399 -22.53 -15.95 -18.86
N PRO A 400 -21.78 -16.62 -19.76
CA PRO A 400 -21.16 -17.91 -19.46
C PRO A 400 -20.27 -17.90 -18.22
N SER A 401 -19.55 -16.80 -17.95
CA SER A 401 -18.72 -16.67 -16.75
C SER A 401 -19.56 -16.68 -15.48
N LEU A 402 -20.84 -16.31 -15.54
CA LEU A 402 -21.73 -16.30 -14.38
C LEU A 402 -22.56 -17.59 -14.24
N GLN A 403 -22.30 -18.64 -15.03
CA GLN A 403 -23.11 -19.87 -15.00
C GLN A 403 -23.10 -20.58 -13.65
N ASN A 404 -21.97 -20.55 -12.94
CA ASN A 404 -21.84 -21.13 -11.61
C ASN A 404 -22.16 -20.11 -10.50
N CYS A 405 -22.55 -18.89 -10.88
CA CYS A 405 -23.05 -17.92 -9.94
C CYS A 405 -24.43 -18.32 -9.47
N THR A 406 -24.46 -18.92 -8.28
CA THR A 406 -25.67 -18.90 -7.48
C THR A 406 -26.00 -17.42 -7.25
N SER A 407 -27.05 -16.92 -7.89
CA SER A 407 -27.56 -15.57 -7.67
C SER A 407 -27.72 -15.34 -6.16
N LEU A 408 -26.87 -14.49 -5.59
CA LEU A 408 -27.06 -13.97 -4.23
C LEU A 408 -28.21 -12.94 -4.17
N SER A 409 -29.03 -12.87 -5.21
CA SER A 409 -30.33 -12.18 -5.19
C SER A 409 -31.42 -13.17 -4.79
N VAL A 410 -31.77 -13.18 -3.50
CA VAL A 410 -33.00 -13.80 -2.93
C VAL A 410 -33.17 -15.31 -3.11
N ASP A 411 -32.39 -15.99 -3.96
CA ASP A 411 -32.58 -17.40 -4.31
C ASP A 411 -31.75 -18.37 -3.46
N LYS A 412 -30.85 -17.88 -2.58
CA LYS A 412 -30.36 -18.68 -1.43
C LYS A 412 -31.45 -18.93 -0.39
N PHE A 413 -32.61 -18.26 -0.52
CA PHE A 413 -33.86 -18.62 0.16
C PHE A 413 -34.67 -19.71 -0.59
N LYS A 414 -34.23 -20.13 -1.79
CA LYS A 414 -34.89 -21.16 -2.61
C LYS A 414 -34.07 -22.42 -2.84
N ALA A 415 -32.80 -22.48 -2.45
CA ALA A 415 -32.01 -23.71 -2.49
C ALA A 415 -32.00 -24.49 -1.15
N SER A 416 -32.71 -24.01 -0.14
CA SER A 416 -33.12 -24.86 0.97
C SER A 416 -34.33 -25.69 0.51
N ASN A 417 -34.32 -27.00 0.78
CA ASN A 417 -35.50 -27.87 0.61
C ASN A 417 -36.70 -27.41 1.47
N TYR A 418 -36.56 -26.30 2.20
CA TYR A 418 -37.56 -25.72 3.07
C TYR A 418 -37.41 -24.19 3.13
N SER A 419 -38.45 -23.47 3.50
CA SER A 419 -38.42 -22.02 3.75
C SER A 419 -39.22 -21.68 5.00
N ILE A 420 -38.80 -20.64 5.72
CA ILE A 420 -39.41 -20.24 6.99
C ILE A 420 -39.91 -18.79 6.90
N PHE A 421 -41.22 -18.56 7.08
CA PHE A 421 -41.81 -17.24 6.92
C PHE A 421 -43.13 -17.06 7.69
N PRO A 422 -43.52 -15.81 8.02
CA PRO A 422 -42.70 -14.60 7.91
C PRO A 422 -41.58 -14.58 8.95
N ASN A 423 -40.48 -13.90 8.65
CA ASN A 423 -39.40 -13.62 9.60
C ASN A 423 -38.87 -12.20 9.30
N PRO A 424 -39.14 -11.18 10.15
CA PRO A 424 -39.75 -11.26 11.49
C PRO A 424 -41.23 -11.72 11.52
N THR A 425 -41.69 -12.26 12.65
CA THR A 425 -43.09 -12.69 12.89
C THR A 425 -43.67 -12.19 14.20
N ASN A 426 -44.99 -12.06 14.29
CA ASN A 426 -45.70 -11.71 15.53
C ASN A 426 -46.15 -12.97 16.29
N ASN A 427 -46.87 -13.89 15.64
CA ASN A 427 -47.54 -15.00 16.31
C ASN A 427 -47.33 -16.36 15.64
N ILE A 428 -47.14 -16.38 14.33
CA ILE A 428 -47.20 -17.60 13.53
C ILE A 428 -45.99 -17.67 12.62
N LEU A 429 -45.30 -18.80 12.67
CA LEU A 429 -44.18 -19.13 11.80
C LEU A 429 -44.58 -20.30 10.90
N ASN A 430 -44.43 -20.17 9.59
CA ASN A 430 -44.69 -21.24 8.64
C ASN A 430 -43.38 -21.80 8.12
N ILE A 431 -43.33 -23.12 7.99
CA ILE A 431 -42.22 -23.87 7.43
C ILE A 431 -42.76 -24.59 6.21
N ASN A 432 -42.36 -24.17 5.02
CA ASN A 432 -42.75 -24.79 3.75
C ASN A 432 -41.61 -25.69 3.27
N VAL A 433 -41.89 -26.85 2.67
CA VAL A 433 -40.87 -27.78 2.16
C VAL A 433 -41.14 -28.18 0.72
N LYS A 434 -40.07 -28.41 -0.04
CA LYS A 434 -40.11 -28.86 -1.44
C LYS A 434 -40.10 -30.38 -1.59
N LYS A 435 -39.76 -31.10 -0.52
CA LYS A 435 -39.81 -32.57 -0.44
C LYS A 435 -40.28 -32.97 0.96
N SER A 436 -40.94 -34.12 1.05
CA SER A 436 -41.35 -34.67 2.35
C SER A 436 -40.14 -35.13 3.16
N PHE A 437 -40.11 -34.72 4.42
CA PHE A 437 -39.13 -35.13 5.43
C PHE A 437 -39.73 -36.04 6.50
N GLY A 438 -40.98 -36.47 6.34
CA GLY A 438 -41.68 -37.27 7.33
C GLY A 438 -41.79 -36.56 8.67
N GLU A 439 -41.63 -37.29 9.76
CA GLU A 439 -41.68 -36.76 11.12
C GLU A 439 -40.36 -36.07 11.48
N VAL A 440 -40.43 -34.78 11.84
CA VAL A 440 -39.30 -33.95 12.27
C VAL A 440 -39.52 -33.42 13.68
N ASN A 441 -38.45 -33.27 14.43
CA ASN A 441 -38.42 -32.56 15.70
C ASN A 441 -38.05 -31.10 15.47
N ILE A 442 -38.87 -30.18 16.00
CA ILE A 442 -38.72 -28.74 15.88
C ILE A 442 -38.50 -28.17 17.28
N THR A 443 -37.36 -27.50 17.46
CA THR A 443 -36.96 -26.89 18.73
C THR A 443 -36.75 -25.39 18.53
N LEU A 444 -37.23 -24.56 19.46
CA LEU A 444 -36.95 -23.13 19.52
C LEU A 444 -36.16 -22.83 20.79
N THR A 445 -35.04 -22.14 20.64
CA THR A 445 -34.10 -21.82 21.73
C THR A 445 -33.93 -20.32 21.83
N ASP A 446 -34.00 -19.75 23.04
CA ASP A 446 -33.70 -18.33 23.25
C ASP A 446 -32.19 -18.03 23.20
N ILE A 447 -31.80 -16.75 23.20
CA ILE A 447 -30.38 -16.33 23.13
C ILE A 447 -29.50 -16.85 24.28
N ASN A 448 -30.11 -17.29 25.38
CA ASN A 448 -29.40 -17.84 26.53
C ASN A 448 -29.27 -19.37 26.46
N GLY A 449 -29.66 -19.98 25.34
CA GLY A 449 -29.57 -21.43 25.12
C GLY A 449 -30.71 -22.23 25.76
N ARG A 450 -31.75 -21.57 26.30
CA ARG A 450 -32.90 -22.27 26.90
C ARG A 450 -33.90 -22.64 25.81
N VAL A 451 -34.30 -23.91 25.78
CA VAL A 451 -35.37 -24.40 24.91
C VAL A 451 -36.71 -23.87 25.40
N VAL A 452 -37.34 -23.02 24.59
CA VAL A 452 -38.64 -22.39 24.89
C VAL A 452 -39.81 -23.09 24.20
N LEU A 453 -39.53 -23.93 23.20
CA LEU A 453 -40.53 -24.75 22.53
C LEU A 453 -39.86 -26.00 21.94
N ASN A 454 -40.50 -27.16 22.08
CA ASN A 454 -40.06 -28.42 21.51
C ASN A 454 -41.29 -29.21 21.05
N THR A 455 -41.39 -29.54 19.77
CA THR A 455 -42.55 -30.22 19.20
C THR A 455 -42.16 -31.09 18.01
N THR A 456 -42.88 -32.20 17.85
CA THR A 456 -42.78 -33.04 16.67
C THR A 456 -43.85 -32.67 15.65
N LYS A 457 -43.49 -32.62 14.36
CA LYS A 457 -44.40 -32.33 13.24
C LYS A 457 -44.08 -33.19 12.03
N ILE A 458 -45.11 -33.52 11.25
CA ILE A 458 -44.91 -34.13 9.93
C ILE A 458 -44.72 -33.01 8.91
N LEU A 459 -43.60 -33.02 8.18
CA LEU A 459 -43.20 -31.97 7.27
C LEU A 459 -43.21 -32.48 5.82
N ASN A 460 -44.41 -32.52 5.22
CA ASN A 460 -44.65 -33.03 3.87
C ASN A 460 -44.75 -31.92 2.81
N ASP A 461 -45.50 -30.86 3.11
CA ASP A 461 -45.69 -29.69 2.26
C ASP A 461 -45.51 -28.39 3.07
N ASN A 462 -46.28 -28.22 4.14
CA ASN A 462 -46.12 -27.12 5.08
C ASN A 462 -46.38 -27.57 6.53
N ALA A 463 -45.78 -26.84 7.46
CA ALA A 463 -46.08 -26.91 8.87
C ALA A 463 -46.19 -25.49 9.44
N THR A 464 -47.11 -25.31 10.38
CA THR A 464 -47.32 -24.03 11.05
C THR A 464 -47.00 -24.18 12.53
N LEU A 465 -46.32 -23.17 13.07
CA LEU A 465 -45.91 -23.08 14.45
C LEU A 465 -46.48 -21.80 15.09
N ASN A 466 -47.25 -21.96 16.16
CA ASN A 466 -47.74 -20.84 16.94
C ASN A 466 -46.72 -20.49 18.04
N ILE A 467 -46.13 -19.31 17.94
CA ILE A 467 -45.17 -18.76 18.90
C ILE A 467 -45.73 -17.51 19.59
N GLY A 468 -47.05 -17.30 19.56
CA GLY A 468 -47.73 -16.14 20.15
C GLY A 468 -47.47 -15.98 21.65
N ALA A 469 -47.29 -17.09 22.37
CA ALA A 469 -47.02 -17.09 23.82
C ALA A 469 -45.58 -16.73 24.21
N LEU A 470 -44.65 -16.65 23.25
CA LEU A 470 -43.27 -16.26 23.52
C LEU A 470 -43.16 -14.73 23.69
N GLN A 471 -42.07 -14.25 24.27
CA GLN A 471 -41.77 -12.81 24.31
C GLN A 471 -41.14 -12.34 22.98
N SER A 472 -41.24 -11.06 22.68
CA SER A 472 -40.50 -10.44 21.57
C SER A 472 -38.99 -10.62 21.79
N GLY A 473 -38.25 -10.97 20.74
CA GLY A 473 -36.83 -11.26 20.84
C GLY A 473 -36.31 -12.17 19.72
N MET A 474 -35.03 -12.50 19.81
CA MET A 474 -34.34 -13.41 18.88
C MET A 474 -34.36 -14.85 19.42
N TYR A 475 -34.65 -15.79 18.53
CA TYR A 475 -34.65 -17.22 18.82
C TYR A 475 -33.89 -17.97 17.73
N ILE A 476 -33.36 -19.14 18.08
CA ILE A 476 -32.81 -20.11 17.12
C ILE A 476 -33.81 -21.24 16.96
N LEU A 477 -34.34 -21.42 15.76
CA LEU A 477 -35.17 -22.54 15.35
C LEU A 477 -34.27 -23.67 14.84
N THR A 478 -34.38 -24.85 15.41
CA THR A 478 -33.69 -26.06 14.98
C THR A 478 -34.71 -27.06 14.45
N ILE A 479 -34.50 -27.60 13.25
CA ILE A 479 -35.33 -28.66 12.65
C ILE A 479 -34.46 -29.89 12.44
N LYS A 480 -34.81 -31.02 13.05
CA LYS A 480 -34.07 -32.28 12.98
C LYS A 480 -34.98 -33.44 12.62
N GLY A 481 -34.65 -34.17 11.56
CA GLY A 481 -35.35 -35.38 11.12
C GLY A 481 -34.52 -36.14 10.09
N GLU A 482 -35.12 -37.13 9.45
CA GLU A 482 -34.42 -37.93 8.44
C GLU A 482 -34.12 -37.08 7.20
N GLY A 483 -32.84 -36.80 6.94
CA GLY A 483 -32.40 -35.99 5.81
C GLY A 483 -32.55 -34.47 5.95
N ILE A 484 -32.90 -33.96 7.15
CA ILE A 484 -32.91 -32.53 7.48
C ILE A 484 -32.34 -32.27 8.88
N ASN A 485 -31.36 -31.37 8.97
CA ASN A 485 -30.77 -30.92 10.23
C ASN A 485 -30.31 -29.47 10.05
N THR A 486 -31.14 -28.51 10.46
CA THR A 486 -30.91 -27.09 10.19
C THR A 486 -31.11 -26.22 11.42
N ASN A 487 -30.50 -25.03 11.39
CA ASN A 487 -30.65 -23.99 12.41
C ASN A 487 -30.92 -22.65 11.71
N ASP A 488 -31.98 -21.96 12.12
CA ASP A 488 -32.45 -20.72 11.50
C ASP A 488 -32.72 -19.66 12.58
N LYS A 489 -32.27 -18.43 12.33
CA LYS A 489 -32.52 -17.29 13.23
C LYS A 489 -33.93 -16.75 13.02
N ILE A 490 -34.74 -16.70 14.07
CA ILE A 490 -36.11 -16.17 14.06
C ILE A 490 -36.20 -14.90 14.90
N LEU A 491 -36.78 -13.85 14.32
CA LEU A 491 -37.09 -12.60 15.01
C LEU A 491 -38.59 -12.55 15.32
N LYS A 492 -38.92 -12.47 16.60
CA LYS A 492 -40.29 -12.25 17.07
C LYS A 492 -40.46 -10.80 17.51
N ASN A 493 -41.42 -10.11 16.90
CA ASN A 493 -41.77 -8.73 17.24
C ASN A 493 -42.72 -8.67 18.43
#